data_AF-A0A1E3ZWT5-F1
#
_entry.id   AF-A0A1E3ZWT5-F1
#
_cell.length_a   1.000
_cell.length_b   1.000
_cell.length_c   1.000
_cell.angle_alpha   90.00
_cell.angle_beta   90.00
_cell.angle_gamma   90.00
#
_symmetry.space_group_name_H-M   'P 1'
#
loop_
_entity.id
_entity.type
_entity.pdbx_description
1 polymer ?
#
loop_
_entity_poly.entity_id
_entity_poly.type
_entity_poly.pdbx_seq_one_letter_code
_entity_poly.pdbx_strand_id
1 'polypeptide(L)'
;MLDEESQEIWKCRLKGRFKHLDLKTTNPIAVGDRVEMEVEAGWDDRATITGIRPRENFIARRSVHKTGHTHVLAANLDQAVLVVTLTFPKTSLGFIDRFLVTTESFRIPTLIVFNKQDLLGEEWKEVRDELVDIYSSIGYPCILTDAISGRGMDELHARLKGKKSLLSGHSGVGKSTLMNNLYPGLNLKTQEVSTYANKGVHTTTFAEMYFCGEDTYIIDSPGIKELGLAGIGPEEIS
;
A
#
# COMPACT_ATOMS: atom_id res chain seq x y z
N MET A 1 -1.73 7.10 16.82
CA MET A 1 -2.99 7.30 16.09
C MET A 1 -3.07 8.76 15.72
N LEU A 2 -3.51 9.06 14.50
CA LEU A 2 -3.84 10.44 14.13
C LEU A 2 -5.30 10.68 14.56
N ASP A 3 -5.53 11.76 15.28
CA ASP A 3 -6.87 12.27 15.48
C ASP A 3 -7.23 13.14 14.27
N GLU A 4 -8.24 12.74 13.50
CA GLU A 4 -8.65 13.45 12.28
C GLU A 4 -9.20 14.86 12.61
N GLU A 5 -9.75 15.10 13.82
CA GLU A 5 -10.30 16.41 14.21
C GLU A 5 -9.21 17.39 14.67
N SER A 6 -8.30 16.95 15.54
CA SER A 6 -7.24 17.81 16.09
C SER A 6 -5.96 17.81 15.26
N GLN A 7 -5.81 16.87 14.32
CA GLN A 7 -4.57 16.59 13.58
C GLN A 7 -3.37 16.23 14.49
N GLU A 8 -3.63 15.86 15.74
CA GLU A 8 -2.60 15.48 16.71
C GLU A 8 -2.27 13.98 16.64
N ILE A 9 -1.00 13.65 16.94
CA ILE A 9 -0.52 12.28 16.97
C ILE A 9 -0.46 11.79 18.42
N TRP A 10 -1.30 10.81 18.73
CA TRP A 10 -1.39 10.19 20.05
C TRP A 10 -0.62 8.87 20.13
N LYS A 11 0.12 8.66 21.22
CA LYS A 11 0.72 7.37 21.56
C LYS A 11 -0.31 6.51 22.27
N CYS A 12 -0.84 5.53 21.55
CA CYS A 12 -1.94 4.73 22.06
C CYS A 12 -1.52 3.35 22.56
N ARG A 13 -2.22 2.84 23.58
CA ARG A 13 -2.13 1.44 24.02
C ARG A 13 -3.45 0.71 23.82
N LEU A 14 -3.37 -0.59 23.51
CA LEU A 14 -4.55 -1.46 23.37
C LEU A 14 -5.04 -1.91 24.75
N LYS A 15 -6.33 -1.72 25.03
CA LYS A 15 -6.97 -2.25 26.25
C LYS A 15 -6.93 -3.79 26.22
N GLY A 16 -6.52 -4.42 27.31
CA GLY A 16 -6.23 -5.87 27.37
C GLY A 16 -7.36 -6.83 26.91
N ARG A 17 -8.61 -6.37 26.87
CA ARG A 17 -9.76 -7.17 26.41
C ARG A 17 -9.75 -7.47 24.91
N PHE A 18 -9.02 -6.70 24.08
CA PHE A 18 -8.91 -6.96 22.65
C PHE A 18 -8.06 -8.19 22.29
N LYS A 19 -7.36 -8.79 23.26
CA LYS A 19 -6.67 -10.08 23.08
C LYS A 19 -7.62 -11.28 23.00
N HIS A 20 -8.89 -11.10 23.38
CA HIS A 20 -9.92 -12.14 23.44
C HIS A 20 -11.02 -12.01 22.38
N LEU A 21 -10.98 -11.01 21.50
CA LEU A 21 -11.81 -11.08 20.31
C LEU A 21 -11.30 -12.25 19.46
N ASP A 22 -12.23 -13.10 18.99
CA ASP A 22 -12.06 -14.27 18.10
C ASP A 22 -11.41 -13.96 16.74
N LEU A 23 -10.61 -12.90 16.66
CA LEU A 23 -9.78 -12.59 15.54
C LEU A 23 -8.61 -13.57 15.57
N LYS A 24 -8.56 -14.49 14.62
CA LYS A 24 -7.37 -15.30 14.30
C LYS A 24 -6.20 -14.42 13.80
N THR A 25 -6.03 -13.22 14.31
CA THR A 25 -5.00 -12.23 13.96
C THR A 25 -4.08 -12.02 15.14
N THR A 26 -2.76 -12.08 14.93
CA THR A 26 -1.74 -11.88 15.99
C THR A 26 -1.65 -10.43 16.49
N ASN A 27 -2.22 -9.48 15.75
CA ASN A 27 -2.40 -8.08 16.14
C ASN A 27 -3.79 -7.63 15.65
N PRO A 28 -4.70 -7.17 16.53
CA PRO A 28 -6.05 -6.80 16.12
C PRO A 28 -6.10 -5.48 15.33
N ILE A 29 -5.07 -4.63 15.45
CA ILE A 29 -5.02 -3.32 14.80
C ILE A 29 -4.13 -3.36 13.56
N ALA A 30 -4.63 -2.78 12.48
CA ALA A 30 -3.93 -2.53 11.24
C ALA A 30 -3.84 -1.03 10.95
N VAL A 31 -2.91 -0.67 10.06
CA VAL A 31 -2.80 0.71 9.58
C VAL A 31 -4.07 1.11 8.84
N GLY A 32 -4.62 2.30 9.14
CA GLY A 32 -5.88 2.77 8.55
C GLY A 32 -7.14 2.35 9.30
N ASP A 33 -7.04 1.57 10.39
CA ASP A 33 -8.18 1.32 11.27
C ASP A 33 -8.71 2.61 11.88
N ARG A 34 -10.03 2.80 11.84
CA ARG A 34 -10.73 3.84 12.57
C ARG A 34 -10.97 3.35 14.00
N VAL A 35 -10.45 4.05 14.99
CA VAL A 35 -10.50 3.62 16.40
C VAL A 35 -11.19 4.64 17.29
N GLU A 36 -11.68 4.15 18.42
CA GLU A 36 -12.13 4.98 19.53
C GLU A 36 -11.04 4.97 20.59
N MET A 37 -10.72 6.15 21.12
CA MET A 37 -9.66 6.33 22.09
C MET A 37 -10.13 7.19 23.27
N GLU A 38 -9.62 6.87 24.46
CA GLU A 38 -9.79 7.65 25.68
C GLU A 38 -8.43 8.23 26.09
N VAL A 39 -8.33 9.55 26.20
CA VAL A 39 -7.10 10.23 26.65
C VAL A 39 -6.80 9.85 28.10
N GLU A 40 -5.54 9.50 28.38
CA GLU A 40 -5.11 9.13 29.73
C GLU A 40 -4.94 10.39 30.58
N ALA A 41 -5.68 10.47 31.69
CA ALA A 41 -5.58 11.61 32.61
C ALA A 41 -4.14 11.78 33.14
N GLY A 42 -3.61 13.01 33.04
CA GLY A 42 -2.26 13.36 33.53
C GLY A 42 -1.12 13.11 32.54
N TRP A 43 -1.43 12.76 31.28
CA TRP A 43 -0.43 12.64 30.21
C TRP A 43 -0.90 13.42 28.98
N ASP A 44 -0.03 14.28 28.44
CA ASP A 44 -0.40 15.17 27.33
C ASP A 44 -0.39 14.47 25.95
N ASP A 45 0.17 13.25 25.82
CA ASP A 45 0.35 12.56 24.54
C ASP A 45 -0.09 11.08 24.52
N ARG A 46 -0.86 10.64 25.54
CA ARG A 46 -1.25 9.22 25.69
C ARG A 46 -2.75 9.01 25.69
N ALA A 47 -3.16 7.93 25.01
CA ALA A 47 -4.53 7.48 25.00
C ALA A 47 -4.62 5.95 25.02
N THR A 48 -5.75 5.42 25.47
CA THR A 48 -6.07 4.00 25.38
C THR A 48 -7.11 3.75 24.30
N ILE A 49 -6.85 2.80 23.41
CA ILE A 49 -7.82 2.37 22.39
C ILE A 49 -8.89 1.53 23.06
N THR A 50 -10.13 2.00 22.98
CA THR A 50 -11.31 1.40 23.60
C THR A 50 -12.21 0.68 22.61
N GLY A 51 -12.08 0.98 21.32
CA GLY A 51 -12.88 0.42 20.24
C GLY A 51 -12.13 0.40 18.91
N ILE A 52 -12.44 -0.56 18.05
CA ILE A 52 -12.04 -0.57 16.64
C ILE A 52 -13.35 -0.61 15.84
N ARG A 53 -13.55 0.37 14.96
CA ARG A 53 -14.77 0.44 14.13
C ARG A 53 -14.72 -0.61 13.01
N PRO A 54 -15.89 -1.03 12.48
CA PRO A 54 -15.94 -1.97 11.35
C PRO A 54 -15.11 -1.45 10.16
N ARG A 55 -14.39 -2.37 9.52
CA ARG A 55 -13.59 -2.08 8.31
C ARG A 55 -14.48 -2.10 7.08
N GLU A 56 -14.34 -1.12 6.20
CA GLU A 56 -15.01 -1.09 4.89
C GLU A 56 -14.35 -2.08 3.92
N ASN A 57 -13.02 -2.09 3.92
CA ASN A 57 -12.17 -3.05 3.23
C ASN A 57 -10.87 -3.22 4.00
N PHE A 58 -10.06 -4.22 3.62
CA PHE A 58 -8.73 -4.43 4.18
C PHE A 58 -7.88 -5.29 3.27
N ILE A 59 -6.56 -5.16 3.39
CA ILE A 59 -5.62 -6.08 2.75
C ILE A 59 -4.91 -6.91 3.80
N ALA A 60 -4.77 -8.20 3.53
CA ALA A 60 -4.25 -9.15 4.48
C ALA A 60 -3.24 -10.11 3.86
N ARG A 61 -2.33 -10.62 4.70
CA ARG A 61 -1.41 -11.71 4.33
C ARG A 61 -1.62 -12.93 5.21
N ARG A 62 -1.38 -14.11 4.64
CA ARG A 62 -1.30 -15.36 5.40
C ARG A 62 0.02 -15.40 6.19
N SER A 63 -0.04 -15.76 7.47
CA SER A 63 1.16 -15.91 8.28
C SER A 63 1.98 -17.12 7.85
N VAL A 64 3.27 -16.92 7.57
CA VAL A 64 4.24 -17.99 7.24
C VAL A 64 4.55 -18.90 8.43
N HIS A 65 4.32 -18.44 9.67
CA HIS A 65 4.72 -19.17 10.88
C HIS A 65 3.57 -19.84 11.63
N LYS A 66 2.31 -19.48 11.32
CA LYS A 66 1.13 -20.09 11.96
C LYS A 66 0.06 -20.33 10.92
N THR A 67 -0.05 -21.59 10.50
CA THR A 67 -1.11 -22.09 9.63
C THR A 67 -2.47 -21.70 10.22
N GLY A 68 -3.18 -20.80 9.53
CA GLY A 68 -4.54 -20.36 9.91
C GLY A 68 -4.66 -18.95 10.48
N HIS A 69 -3.56 -18.22 10.67
CA HIS A 69 -3.60 -16.83 11.11
C HIS A 69 -3.38 -15.86 9.94
N THR A 70 -4.35 -14.97 9.75
CA THR A 70 -4.30 -13.88 8.78
C THR A 70 -3.81 -12.63 9.50
N HIS A 71 -2.86 -11.89 8.91
CA HIS A 71 -2.40 -10.61 9.44
C HIS A 71 -2.91 -9.51 8.51
N VAL A 72 -3.83 -8.69 9.02
CA VAL A 72 -4.31 -7.50 8.31
C VAL A 72 -3.21 -6.46 8.31
N LEU A 73 -2.82 -6.01 7.12
CA LEU A 73 -1.71 -5.08 6.91
C LEU A 73 -2.20 -3.64 6.90
N ALA A 74 -3.30 -3.40 6.18
CA ALA A 74 -3.96 -2.10 6.09
C ALA A 74 -5.47 -2.25 5.93
N ALA A 75 -6.22 -1.24 6.33
CA ALA A 75 -7.69 -1.21 6.30
C ALA A 75 -8.21 0.16 5.85
N ASN A 76 -9.47 0.20 5.40
CA ASN A 76 -10.18 1.42 4.97
C ASN A 76 -9.39 2.20 3.90
N LEU A 77 -9.00 1.47 2.86
CA LEU A 77 -8.25 1.94 1.72
C LEU A 77 -9.22 2.48 0.66
N ASP A 78 -8.98 3.69 0.16
CA ASP A 78 -9.76 4.24 -0.95
C ASP A 78 -9.29 3.67 -2.30
N GLN A 79 -8.00 3.32 -2.39
CA GLN A 79 -7.41 2.74 -3.58
C GLN A 79 -6.09 2.01 -3.29
N ALA A 80 -5.67 1.15 -4.22
CA ALA A 80 -4.32 0.65 -4.35
C ALA A 80 -3.65 1.26 -5.59
N VAL A 81 -2.36 1.55 -5.49
CA VAL A 81 -1.54 2.11 -6.57
C VAL A 81 -0.42 1.13 -6.85
N LEU A 82 -0.54 0.43 -7.98
CA LEU A 82 0.42 -0.55 -8.45
C LEU A 82 1.43 0.11 -9.39
N VAL A 83 2.66 0.32 -8.91
CA VAL A 83 3.75 0.85 -9.72
C VAL A 83 4.47 -0.29 -10.43
N VAL A 84 4.50 -0.21 -11.76
CA VAL A 84 5.08 -1.22 -12.66
C VAL A 84 6.10 -0.59 -13.59
N THR A 85 7.04 -1.38 -14.08
CA THR A 85 8.05 -1.00 -15.07
C THR A 85 8.20 -2.12 -16.09
N LEU A 86 8.45 -1.79 -17.37
CA LEU A 86 8.54 -2.79 -18.44
C LEU A 86 9.97 -3.31 -18.65
N THR A 87 10.98 -2.55 -18.22
CA THR A 87 12.40 -2.86 -18.45
C THR A 87 13.13 -3.23 -17.16
N PHE A 88 13.51 -2.25 -16.32
CA PHE A 88 14.36 -2.48 -15.16
C PHE A 88 13.82 -1.89 -13.84
N PRO A 89 13.31 -2.74 -12.92
CA PRO A 89 13.05 -4.18 -13.07
C PRO A 89 11.76 -4.46 -13.82
N LYS A 90 11.73 -5.45 -14.72
CA LYS A 90 10.50 -5.82 -15.43
C LYS A 90 9.47 -6.37 -14.45
N THR A 91 8.27 -5.82 -14.47
CA THR A 91 7.11 -6.37 -13.78
C THR A 91 6.43 -7.40 -14.68
N SER A 92 6.23 -8.62 -14.19
CA SER A 92 5.55 -9.66 -14.95
C SER A 92 4.04 -9.44 -14.98
N LEU A 93 3.39 -9.79 -16.09
CA LEU A 93 1.93 -9.69 -16.22
C LEU A 93 1.21 -10.52 -15.15
N GLY A 94 1.66 -11.75 -14.91
CA GLY A 94 1.11 -12.58 -13.83
C GLY A 94 1.29 -12.00 -12.42
N PHE A 95 2.19 -11.05 -12.19
CA PHE A 95 2.20 -10.29 -10.94
C PHE A 95 1.12 -9.22 -10.92
N ILE A 96 0.95 -8.47 -12.02
CA ILE A 96 -0.10 -7.47 -12.18
C ILE A 96 -1.47 -8.13 -11.99
N ASP A 97 -1.77 -9.19 -12.75
CA ASP A 97 -3.04 -9.90 -12.69
C ASP A 97 -3.36 -10.40 -11.28
N ARG A 98 -2.39 -11.06 -10.62
CA ARG A 98 -2.58 -11.53 -9.24
C ARG A 98 -2.81 -10.38 -8.27
N PHE A 99 -2.13 -9.25 -8.46
CA PHE A 99 -2.35 -8.08 -7.62
C PHE A 99 -3.77 -7.54 -7.82
N LEU A 100 -4.22 -7.39 -9.07
CA LEU A 100 -5.56 -6.92 -9.42
C LEU A 100 -6.65 -7.81 -8.84
N VAL A 101 -6.54 -9.14 -9.03
CA VAL A 101 -7.46 -10.13 -8.45
C VAL A 101 -7.51 -10.01 -6.92
N THR A 102 -6.36 -9.79 -6.28
CA THR A 102 -6.30 -9.64 -4.82
C THR A 102 -6.95 -8.35 -4.36
N THR A 103 -6.70 -7.23 -5.04
CA THR A 103 -7.32 -5.96 -4.67
C THR A 103 -8.83 -5.98 -4.88
N GLU A 104 -9.31 -6.66 -5.93
CA GLU A 104 -10.73 -6.81 -6.20
C GLU A 104 -11.42 -7.71 -5.16
N SER A 105 -10.81 -8.82 -4.75
CA SER A 105 -11.39 -9.69 -3.71
C SER A 105 -11.57 -8.95 -2.37
N PHE A 106 -10.74 -7.94 -2.12
CA PHE A 106 -10.85 -7.05 -0.97
C PHE A 106 -11.62 -5.75 -1.25
N ARG A 107 -12.22 -5.55 -2.44
CA ARG A 107 -12.97 -4.35 -2.83
C ARG A 107 -12.15 -3.06 -2.72
N ILE A 108 -10.91 -3.11 -3.20
CA ILE A 108 -9.99 -1.98 -3.23
C ILE A 108 -9.79 -1.61 -4.71
N PRO A 109 -10.29 -0.45 -5.16
CA PRO A 109 -10.04 0.03 -6.53
C PRO A 109 -8.55 0.17 -6.81
N THR A 110 -8.07 -0.28 -7.97
CA THR A 110 -6.64 -0.24 -8.31
C THR A 110 -6.31 0.69 -9.46
N LEU A 111 -5.30 1.53 -9.25
CA LEU A 111 -4.64 2.37 -10.25
C LEU A 111 -3.30 1.74 -10.66
N ILE A 112 -3.07 1.56 -11.95
CA ILE A 112 -1.79 1.06 -12.48
C ILE A 112 -0.93 2.23 -12.94
N VAL A 113 0.31 2.31 -12.46
CA VAL A 113 1.28 3.36 -12.80
C VAL A 113 2.46 2.73 -13.53
N PHE A 114 2.53 2.95 -14.84
CA PHE A 114 3.66 2.54 -15.67
C PHE A 114 4.77 3.57 -15.56
N ASN A 115 5.74 3.30 -14.69
CA ASN A 115 6.82 4.21 -14.39
C ASN A 115 8.05 4.00 -15.30
N LYS A 116 8.99 4.94 -15.22
CA LYS A 116 10.28 4.96 -15.93
C LYS A 116 10.14 4.95 -17.45
N GLN A 117 9.25 5.81 -17.97
CA GLN A 117 9.06 5.96 -19.42
C GLN A 117 10.34 6.44 -20.13
N ASP A 118 11.26 7.08 -19.42
CA ASP A 118 12.58 7.49 -19.88
C ASP A 118 13.48 6.30 -20.31
N LEU A 119 13.26 5.11 -19.74
CA LEU A 119 14.03 3.91 -20.04
C LEU A 119 13.45 3.07 -21.19
N LEU A 120 12.36 3.51 -21.82
CA LEU A 120 11.72 2.76 -22.90
C LEU A 120 12.24 3.23 -24.27
N GLY A 121 12.95 2.33 -24.96
CA GLY A 121 13.22 2.48 -26.39
C GLY A 121 11.94 2.42 -27.22
N GLU A 122 12.00 2.84 -28.49
CA GLU A 122 10.83 2.87 -29.39
C GLU A 122 10.13 1.50 -29.48
N GLU A 123 10.90 0.41 -29.53
CA GLU A 123 10.40 -0.97 -29.55
C GLU A 123 9.51 -1.35 -28.35
N TRP A 124 9.71 -0.71 -27.20
CA TRP A 124 8.93 -0.97 -25.98
C TRP A 124 7.69 -0.08 -25.87
N LYS A 125 7.58 0.97 -26.70
CA LYS A 125 6.43 1.88 -26.65
C LYS A 125 5.16 1.22 -27.15
N GLU A 126 5.24 0.42 -28.22
CA GLU A 126 4.12 -0.35 -28.74
C GLU A 126 3.62 -1.37 -27.71
N VAL A 127 4.54 -2.17 -27.14
CA VAL A 127 4.21 -3.12 -26.06
C VAL A 127 3.59 -2.41 -24.85
N ARG A 128 4.08 -1.22 -24.50
CA ARG A 128 3.53 -0.41 -23.43
C ARG A 128 2.10 0.03 -23.73
N ASP A 129 1.84 0.54 -24.93
CA ASP A 129 0.52 1.01 -25.34
C ASP A 129 -0.48 -0.16 -25.39
N GLU A 130 -0.09 -1.32 -25.91
CA GLU A 130 -0.92 -2.55 -25.88
C GLU A 130 -1.29 -2.95 -24.44
N LEU A 131 -0.34 -2.92 -23.51
CA LEU A 131 -0.63 -3.26 -22.11
C LEU A 131 -1.55 -2.23 -21.44
N VAL A 132 -1.36 -0.94 -21.71
CA VAL A 132 -2.24 0.11 -21.21
C VAL A 132 -3.65 -0.09 -21.73
N ASP A 133 -3.80 -0.39 -23.02
CA ASP A 133 -5.10 -0.64 -23.65
C ASP A 133 -5.79 -1.86 -23.06
N ILE A 134 -5.06 -2.97 -22.85
CA ILE A 134 -5.60 -4.18 -22.22
C ILE A 134 -6.19 -3.84 -20.84
N TYR A 135 -5.41 -3.25 -19.93
CA TYR A 135 -5.89 -3.00 -18.57
C TYR A 135 -6.95 -1.90 -18.50
N SER A 136 -6.85 -0.87 -19.35
CA SER A 136 -7.84 0.21 -19.41
C SER A 136 -9.18 -0.28 -19.97
N SER A 137 -9.16 -1.18 -20.96
CA SER A 137 -10.37 -1.75 -21.57
C SER A 137 -11.21 -2.60 -20.60
N ILE A 138 -10.56 -3.18 -19.58
CA ILE A 138 -11.22 -3.94 -18.51
C ILE A 138 -11.50 -3.10 -17.25
N GLY A 139 -11.31 -1.77 -17.33
CA GLY A 139 -11.75 -0.82 -16.30
C GLY A 139 -10.69 -0.35 -15.31
N TYR A 140 -9.42 -0.76 -15.44
CA TYR A 140 -8.35 -0.27 -14.57
C TYR A 140 -7.73 1.03 -15.11
N PRO A 141 -7.79 2.14 -14.37
CA PRO A 141 -7.11 3.36 -14.78
C PRO A 141 -5.59 3.13 -14.84
N CYS A 142 -4.97 3.67 -15.89
CA CYS A 142 -3.54 3.54 -16.14
C CYS A 142 -2.92 4.94 -16.29
N ILE A 143 -1.77 5.18 -15.65
CA ILE A 143 -1.00 6.43 -15.79
C ILE A 143 0.42 6.10 -16.22
N LEU A 144 0.96 6.90 -17.13
CA LEU A 144 2.34 6.82 -17.58
C LEU A 144 3.16 7.87 -16.84
N THR A 145 4.16 7.44 -16.07
CA THR A 145 5.00 8.35 -15.29
C THR A 145 6.47 8.24 -15.63
N ASP A 146 7.14 9.37 -15.60
CA ASP A 146 8.59 9.44 -15.55
C ASP A 146 8.97 10.42 -14.46
N ALA A 147 9.58 9.88 -13.40
CA ALA A 147 9.99 10.65 -12.24
C ALA A 147 11.12 11.65 -12.55
N ILE A 148 11.88 11.46 -13.63
CA ILE A 148 12.98 12.34 -14.03
C ILE A 148 12.44 13.54 -14.81
N SER A 149 11.63 13.31 -15.85
CA SER A 149 11.05 14.41 -16.63
C SER A 149 9.85 15.08 -15.96
N GLY A 150 9.24 14.44 -14.96
CA GLY A 150 8.00 14.91 -14.32
C GLY A 150 6.74 14.56 -15.10
N ARG A 151 6.85 13.79 -16.19
CA ARG A 151 5.69 13.33 -16.97
C ARG A 151 4.72 12.54 -16.09
N GLY A 152 3.43 12.86 -16.19
CA GLY A 152 2.34 12.14 -15.49
C GLY A 152 2.26 12.39 -13.98
N MET A 153 3.15 13.23 -13.43
CA MET A 153 3.18 13.49 -11.98
C MET A 153 1.95 14.28 -11.52
N ASP A 154 1.49 15.27 -12.28
CA ASP A 154 0.29 16.05 -11.93
C ASP A 154 -0.97 15.18 -11.92
N GLU A 155 -1.09 14.27 -12.89
CA GLU A 155 -2.21 13.32 -12.96
C GLU A 155 -2.18 12.35 -11.78
N LEU A 156 -1.01 11.80 -11.46
CA LEU A 156 -0.83 10.93 -10.30
C LEU A 156 -1.15 11.67 -8.99
N HIS A 157 -0.69 12.90 -8.84
CA HIS A 157 -0.99 13.75 -7.68
C HIS A 157 -2.50 13.95 -7.53
N ALA A 158 -3.20 14.32 -8.60
CA ALA A 158 -4.64 14.53 -8.59
C ALA A 158 -5.42 13.26 -8.23
N ARG A 159 -4.94 12.08 -8.64
CA ARG A 159 -5.55 10.79 -8.30
C ARG A 159 -5.34 10.37 -6.85
N LEU A 160 -4.25 10.81 -6.22
CA LEU A 160 -3.89 10.50 -4.84
C LEU A 160 -4.52 11.45 -3.83
N LYS A 161 -4.71 12.72 -4.20
CA LYS A 161 -5.22 13.77 -3.31
C LYS A 161 -6.54 13.37 -2.64
N GLY A 162 -6.60 13.54 -1.32
CA GLY A 162 -7.78 13.29 -0.48
C GLY A 162 -8.11 11.80 -0.31
N LYS A 163 -7.14 10.90 -0.48
CA LYS A 163 -7.34 9.45 -0.40
C LYS A 163 -6.31 8.73 0.44
N LYS A 164 -6.73 7.62 1.04
CA LYS A 164 -5.91 6.58 1.68
C LYS A 164 -5.49 5.56 0.62
N SER A 165 -4.26 5.71 0.12
CA SER A 165 -3.75 4.92 -1.00
C SER A 165 -2.70 3.91 -0.54
N LEU A 166 -2.90 2.64 -0.85
CA LEU A 166 -1.89 1.61 -0.66
C LEU A 166 -0.90 1.60 -1.82
N LEU A 167 0.39 1.79 -1.57
CA LEU A 167 1.42 1.75 -2.60
C LEU A 167 2.05 0.36 -2.72
N SER A 168 2.10 -0.19 -3.95
CA SER A 168 2.64 -1.52 -4.23
C SER A 168 3.48 -1.55 -5.51
N GLY A 169 4.32 -2.57 -5.65
CA GLY A 169 5.20 -2.78 -6.79
C GLY A 169 6.56 -3.37 -6.39
N HIS A 170 7.30 -3.89 -7.37
CA HIS A 170 8.61 -4.51 -7.10
C HIS A 170 9.60 -3.53 -6.49
N SER A 171 10.64 -4.04 -5.82
CA SER A 171 11.76 -3.20 -5.39
C SER A 171 12.42 -2.56 -6.63
N GLY A 172 12.74 -1.28 -6.60
CA GLY A 172 13.42 -0.60 -7.71
C GLY A 172 12.53 -0.10 -8.85
N VAL A 173 11.20 -0.31 -8.83
CA VAL A 173 10.28 0.27 -9.86
C VAL A 173 10.10 1.79 -9.74
N GLY A 174 10.61 2.41 -8.68
CA GLY A 174 10.58 3.87 -8.49
C GLY A 174 9.48 4.40 -7.55
N LYS A 175 8.84 3.55 -6.74
CA LYS A 175 7.83 3.94 -5.73
C LYS A 175 8.27 5.12 -4.86
N SER A 176 9.41 4.97 -4.16
CA SER A 176 9.94 6.01 -3.27
C SER A 176 10.28 7.30 -4.01
N THR A 177 10.80 7.20 -5.24
CA THR A 177 11.13 8.36 -6.07
C THR A 177 9.87 9.12 -6.48
N LEU A 178 8.83 8.42 -6.94
CA LEU A 178 7.54 9.04 -7.27
C LEU A 178 6.95 9.76 -6.04
N MET A 179 6.95 9.10 -4.89
CA MET A 179 6.39 9.68 -3.66
C MET A 179 7.20 10.88 -3.14
N ASN A 180 8.54 10.84 -3.20
CA ASN A 180 9.36 11.98 -2.82
C ASN A 180 9.18 13.17 -3.79
N ASN A 181 8.94 12.91 -5.07
CA ASN A 181 8.68 14.00 -6.04
C ASN A 181 7.32 14.66 -5.79
N LEU A 182 6.29 13.87 -5.46
CA LEU A 182 4.96 14.38 -5.15
C LEU A 182 4.91 15.06 -3.79
N TYR A 183 5.59 14.49 -2.81
CA TYR A 183 5.56 14.89 -1.41
C TYR A 183 7.00 14.96 -0.87
N PRO A 184 7.73 16.05 -1.16
CA PRO A 184 9.15 16.19 -0.77
C PRO A 184 9.43 16.03 0.73
N GLY A 185 8.43 16.26 1.58
CA GLY A 185 8.54 16.09 3.03
C GLY A 185 8.66 14.62 3.50
N LEU A 186 8.33 13.63 2.66
CA LEU A 186 8.32 12.22 3.05
C LEU A 186 9.71 11.63 3.30
N ASN A 187 10.75 12.16 2.61
CA ASN A 187 12.14 11.71 2.73
C ASN A 187 12.29 10.17 2.69
N LEU A 188 11.52 9.49 1.85
CA LEU A 188 11.59 8.04 1.72
C LEU A 188 12.97 7.65 1.19
N LYS A 189 13.55 6.58 1.74
CA LYS A 189 14.87 6.09 1.31
C LYS A 189 14.79 5.63 -0.16
N THR A 190 15.42 6.40 -1.06
CA THR A 190 15.62 6.08 -2.47
C THR A 190 17.02 5.49 -2.67
N GLN A 191 17.34 4.35 -2.04
CA GLN A 191 18.57 3.66 -2.43
C GLN A 191 18.29 2.82 -3.68
N GLU A 192 19.09 3.05 -4.73
CA GLU A 192 19.19 2.15 -5.89
C GLU A 192 19.41 0.74 -5.37
N VAL A 193 18.56 -0.19 -5.82
CA VAL A 193 18.57 -1.63 -5.57
C VAL A 193 19.44 -2.01 -4.39
N SER A 194 18.87 -2.00 -3.18
CA SER A 194 19.56 -2.53 -2.02
C SER A 194 19.98 -3.96 -2.32
N THR A 195 21.26 -4.16 -2.63
CA THR A 195 22.02 -5.41 -2.56
C THR A 195 22.15 -5.89 -1.10
N TYR A 196 21.15 -5.58 -0.28
CA TYR A 196 20.96 -6.02 1.10
C TYR A 196 19.94 -7.16 1.16
N ALA A 197 20.02 -8.07 0.19
CA ALA A 197 19.44 -9.40 0.30
C ALA A 197 20.49 -10.40 0.84
N ASN A 198 21.38 -9.95 1.72
CA ASN A 198 22.34 -10.83 2.35
C ASN A 198 22.49 -10.53 3.84
N LYS A 199 22.16 -11.56 4.63
CA LYS A 199 22.23 -11.65 6.10
C LYS A 199 21.12 -10.95 6.89
N GLY A 200 20.05 -11.72 7.08
CA GLY A 200 19.57 -12.08 8.41
C GLY A 200 18.89 -11.00 9.26
N VAL A 201 17.64 -11.30 9.61
CA VAL A 201 16.98 -10.90 10.87
C VAL A 201 16.68 -9.40 10.99
N HIS A 202 15.48 -9.07 10.50
CA HIS A 202 14.55 -7.99 10.92
C HIS A 202 13.91 -7.35 9.68
N THR A 203 13.06 -8.12 8.99
CA THR A 203 12.15 -7.59 7.97
C THR A 203 11.16 -6.64 8.66
N THR A 204 11.17 -5.36 8.32
CA THR A 204 10.21 -4.36 8.83
C THR A 204 8.79 -4.90 8.66
N THR A 205 8.16 -5.27 9.77
CA THR A 205 7.06 -6.25 9.77
C THR A 205 5.68 -5.59 9.62
N PHE A 206 5.63 -4.26 9.71
CA PHE A 206 4.43 -3.44 9.74
C PHE A 206 4.39 -2.48 8.55
N ALA A 207 3.18 -2.21 8.04
CA ALA A 207 2.97 -1.13 7.09
C ALA A 207 3.21 0.22 7.81
N GLU A 208 3.66 1.22 7.07
CA GLU A 208 3.81 2.59 7.54
C GLU A 208 2.83 3.48 6.76
N MET A 209 2.18 4.43 7.45
CA MET A 209 1.33 5.44 6.83
C MET A 209 2.04 6.78 6.88
N TYR A 210 2.08 7.43 5.73
CA TYR A 210 2.65 8.75 5.55
C TYR A 210 1.55 9.77 5.27
N PHE A 211 1.62 10.92 5.94
CA PHE A 211 0.72 12.04 5.74
C PHE A 211 1.25 12.95 4.62
N CYS A 212 0.42 13.16 3.59
CA CYS A 212 0.85 13.77 2.33
C CYS A 212 0.03 15.02 1.97
N GLY A 213 -0.65 15.61 2.94
CA GLY A 213 -1.56 16.75 2.77
C GLY A 213 -2.93 16.45 3.38
N GLU A 214 -3.83 17.41 3.28
CA GLU A 214 -5.20 17.30 3.80
C GLU A 214 -5.87 16.03 3.26
N ASP A 215 -6.26 15.15 4.20
CA ASP A 215 -6.87 13.84 3.97
C ASP A 215 -6.15 12.91 2.97
N THR A 216 -4.86 13.13 2.76
CA THR A 216 -4.06 12.36 1.80
C THR A 216 -3.07 11.48 2.54
N TYR A 217 -3.24 10.16 2.40
CA TYR A 217 -2.45 9.18 3.13
C TYR A 217 -1.84 8.17 2.17
N ILE A 218 -0.53 7.96 2.27
CA ILE A 218 0.17 6.91 1.51
C ILE A 218 0.59 5.83 2.48
N ILE A 219 0.17 4.60 2.22
CA ILE A 219 0.55 3.43 3.01
C ILE A 219 1.58 2.65 2.21
N ASP A 220 2.83 2.60 2.68
CA ASP A 220 3.87 1.72 2.13
C ASP A 220 4.02 0.50 3.05
N SER A 221 4.16 -0.67 2.45
CA SER A 221 4.23 -1.93 3.19
C SER A 221 5.34 -2.81 2.62
N PRO A 222 6.46 -2.94 3.34
CA PRO A 222 7.61 -3.72 2.89
C PRO A 222 7.32 -5.20 2.59
N GLY A 223 6.19 -5.74 3.05
CA GLY A 223 5.78 -7.14 2.90
C GLY A 223 4.66 -7.42 1.89
N ILE A 224 4.10 -6.40 1.22
CA ILE A 224 3.12 -6.59 0.13
C ILE A 224 3.79 -6.95 -1.20
N LYS A 225 5.14 -6.92 -1.22
CA LYS A 225 6.00 -7.29 -2.34
C LYS A 225 5.68 -8.66 -2.97
N GLU A 226 4.99 -9.54 -2.25
CA GLU A 226 4.61 -10.90 -2.69
C GLU A 226 3.13 -11.22 -2.45
N LEU A 227 2.21 -10.25 -2.56
CA LEU A 227 0.76 -10.47 -2.39
C LEU A 227 0.09 -11.33 -3.50
N GLY A 228 0.86 -12.21 -4.15
CA GLY A 228 0.30 -13.24 -5.01
C GLY A 228 -0.36 -14.32 -4.17
N LEU A 229 -1.71 -14.33 -4.16
CA LEU A 229 -2.59 -15.44 -3.73
C LEU A 229 -2.69 -15.69 -2.21
N ALA A 230 -2.23 -14.78 -1.36
CA ALA A 230 -2.34 -14.95 0.08
C ALA A 230 -3.76 -14.68 0.60
N GLY A 231 -4.72 -15.55 0.31
CA GLY A 231 -6.08 -15.50 0.90
C GLY A 231 -7.23 -15.80 -0.04
N ILE A 232 -6.97 -15.99 -1.33
CA ILE A 232 -8.00 -16.23 -2.35
C ILE A 232 -8.26 -17.73 -2.45
N GLY A 233 -9.50 -18.14 -2.17
CA GLY A 233 -9.93 -19.54 -2.35
C GLY A 233 -9.99 -19.90 -3.83
N PRO A 234 -9.81 -21.18 -4.23
CA PRO A 234 -9.96 -21.61 -5.63
C PRO A 234 -11.30 -21.19 -6.26
N GLU A 235 -12.34 -21.07 -5.43
CA GLU A 235 -13.68 -20.63 -5.81
C GLU A 235 -13.81 -19.14 -6.16
N GLU A 236 -12.85 -18.29 -5.80
CA GLU A 236 -12.83 -16.87 -6.21
C GLU A 236 -12.05 -16.64 -7.52
N ILE A 237 -11.43 -17.70 -8.07
CA ILE A 237 -10.62 -17.67 -9.30
C ILE A 237 -11.32 -18.43 -10.45
N SER A 238 -12.41 -19.15 -10.18
CA SER A 238 -13.11 -20.01 -11.14
C SER A 238 -14.31 -19.34 -11.81
#